data_AF-G7UU01-F1
#
_entry.id   AF-G7UU01-F1
#
_cell.length_a   1.000
_cell.length_b   1.000
_cell.length_c   1.000
_cell.angle_alpha   90.00
_cell.angle_beta   90.00
_cell.angle_gamma   90.00
#
_symmetry.space_group_name_H-M   'P 1'
#
loop_
_entity.id
_entity.type
_entity.pdbx_description
1 polymer ?
#
loop_
_entity_poly.entity_id
_entity_poly.type
_entity_poly.pdbx_seq_one_letter_code
_entity_poly.pdbx_strand_id
1 'polypeptide(L)'
;MKYFKGSKLNARRSLLENPYAHLEQLEDPIPMYSTEADVVSASRRSPKNQYAQLDGDGRLSATSPFAGEARRSVDSFENVERIAIDLQRNIWHERNRLWPNGVPKSAMAMLDPSKASAFLGYEFEVADTLGVYSDRPGKIAVAGQIDRIKRQIRISAEFDTPVQMFTAAHEVGHLLLHPHLNHLHRDRGLNGFGVARDRVELEADKFAVYFLLPEKLVRKEFESSFITNAFFLTEETAYALLGKPSHEFGKLLGNRRKLSRYLASAKSYNGLNFYSMAERFSVTVETMAIRLEELGIV
;
A
#
# COMPACT_ATOMS: atom_id res chain seq x y z
N MET A 1 -45.30 15.80 -23.41
CA MET A 1 -44.10 15.12 -23.93
C MET A 1 -42.96 15.36 -22.94
N LYS A 2 -42.51 14.32 -22.23
CA LYS A 2 -41.51 14.40 -21.14
C LYS A 2 -40.09 14.18 -21.69
N TYR A 3 -39.11 14.61 -20.87
CA TYR A 3 -37.71 14.15 -20.75
C TYR A 3 -36.60 15.03 -21.37
N PHE A 4 -36.08 15.96 -20.55
CA PHE A 4 -34.67 16.38 -20.54
C PHE A 4 -34.22 16.57 -19.08
N LYS A 5 -33.92 15.46 -18.38
CA LYS A 5 -33.31 15.49 -17.03
C LYS A 5 -32.26 14.38 -16.81
N GLY A 6 -31.82 13.69 -17.87
CA GLY A 6 -30.95 12.51 -17.79
C GLY A 6 -29.44 12.77 -17.76
N SER A 7 -28.93 13.83 -18.38
CA SER A 7 -27.47 13.99 -18.55
C SER A 7 -26.72 14.41 -17.28
N LYS A 8 -27.28 15.33 -16.49
CA LYS A 8 -26.66 15.77 -15.22
C LYS A 8 -26.71 14.71 -14.12
N LEU A 9 -27.71 13.82 -14.15
CA LEU A 9 -27.81 12.70 -13.21
C LEU A 9 -26.80 11.59 -13.54
N ASN A 10 -26.57 11.29 -14.83
CA ASN A 10 -25.56 10.31 -15.24
C ASN A 10 -24.13 10.79 -14.97
N ALA A 11 -23.82 12.07 -15.21
CA ALA A 11 -22.50 12.63 -14.89
C ALA A 11 -22.21 12.56 -13.37
N ARG A 12 -23.18 12.94 -12.53
CA ARG A 12 -23.05 12.84 -11.07
C ARG A 12 -22.95 11.39 -10.57
N ARG A 13 -23.66 10.45 -11.18
CA ARG A 13 -23.55 9.02 -10.85
C ARG A 13 -22.17 8.47 -11.21
N SER A 14 -21.66 8.82 -12.38
CA SER A 14 -20.30 8.45 -12.79
C SER A 14 -19.22 9.06 -11.87
N LEU A 15 -19.43 10.28 -11.37
CA LEU A 15 -18.56 10.92 -10.37
C LEU A 15 -18.64 10.26 -8.98
N LEU A 16 -19.83 9.80 -8.57
CA LEU A 16 -20.03 9.11 -7.28
C LEU A 16 -19.49 7.67 -7.28
N GLU A 17 -19.46 7.04 -8.46
CA GLU A 17 -18.88 5.71 -8.67
C GLU A 17 -17.37 5.76 -8.92
N ASN A 18 -16.83 6.91 -9.32
CA ASN A 18 -15.39 7.13 -9.47
C ASN A 18 -14.77 7.58 -8.13
N PRO A 19 -14.03 6.71 -7.41
CA PRO A 19 -13.39 7.10 -6.15
C PRO A 19 -12.30 8.18 -6.31
N TYR A 20 -11.89 8.48 -7.56
CA TYR A 20 -10.85 9.45 -7.91
C TYR A 20 -11.37 10.75 -8.54
N ALA A 21 -12.70 10.92 -8.67
CA ALA A 21 -13.39 12.04 -9.33
C ALA A 21 -12.87 13.47 -8.99
N HIS A 22 -12.43 13.70 -7.75
CA HIS A 22 -11.95 15.00 -7.29
C HIS A 22 -10.57 15.43 -7.85
N LEU A 23 -9.80 14.52 -8.46
CA LEU A 23 -8.44 14.82 -8.95
C LEU A 23 -8.36 14.93 -10.47
N GLU A 24 -9.45 14.66 -11.19
CA GLU A 24 -9.58 14.90 -12.64
C GLU A 24 -9.52 16.40 -13.01
N GLN A 25 -9.37 17.30 -12.02
CA GLN A 25 -9.22 18.75 -12.24
C GLN A 25 -7.76 19.21 -12.36
N LEU A 26 -6.78 18.31 -12.26
CA LEU A 26 -5.35 18.60 -12.33
C LEU A 26 -4.68 17.54 -13.23
N GLU A 27 -4.71 17.75 -14.55
CA GLU A 27 -4.01 16.90 -15.52
C GLU A 27 -2.83 17.66 -16.13
N ASP A 28 -1.62 17.11 -15.97
CA ASP A 28 -0.57 17.12 -16.99
C ASP A 28 0.23 15.79 -16.85
N PRO A 29 0.48 15.04 -17.95
CA PRO A 29 1.19 13.77 -17.91
C PRO A 29 2.70 13.92 -17.69
N ILE A 30 3.30 13.03 -16.88
CA ILE A 30 4.73 13.04 -16.54
C ILE A 30 5.60 12.46 -17.70
N PRO A 31 6.76 13.05 -18.05
CA PRO A 31 7.67 12.52 -19.08
C PRO A 31 8.65 11.44 -18.57
N MET A 32 8.98 10.47 -19.44
CA MET A 32 10.00 9.42 -19.25
C MET A 32 11.43 10.00 -19.19
N TYR A 33 12.27 9.53 -18.27
CA TYR A 33 13.71 9.80 -18.25
C TYR A 33 14.55 8.50 -18.34
N SER A 34 15.89 8.61 -18.37
CA SER A 34 16.87 7.60 -18.81
C SER A 34 17.98 7.24 -17.79
N THR A 35 18.64 6.11 -18.04
CA THR A 35 19.48 5.25 -17.17
C THR A 35 20.97 5.60 -17.00
N GLU A 36 21.59 5.19 -15.87
CA GLU A 36 22.98 4.68 -15.78
C GLU A 36 23.23 3.86 -14.47
N ALA A 37 24.18 2.91 -14.53
CA ALA A 37 24.42 1.72 -13.67
C ALA A 37 25.19 2.01 -12.34
N ASP A 38 25.46 1.14 -11.35
CA ASP A 38 25.62 -0.33 -11.26
C ASP A 38 25.76 -0.79 -9.76
N VAL A 39 25.47 -2.08 -9.49
CA VAL A 39 26.16 -3.03 -8.54
C VAL A 39 25.89 -3.07 -7.00
N VAL A 40 25.17 -4.13 -6.57
CA VAL A 40 25.38 -5.13 -5.45
C VAL A 40 25.20 -4.83 -3.93
N SER A 41 24.15 -5.46 -3.34
CA SER A 41 23.97 -6.37 -2.14
C SER A 41 24.32 -6.11 -0.65
N ALA A 42 23.55 -6.87 0.18
CA ALA A 42 23.66 -7.62 1.47
C ALA A 42 22.89 -7.33 2.86
N SER A 43 21.53 -7.48 3.12
CA SER A 43 20.80 -7.86 4.41
C SER A 43 19.28 -7.50 4.61
N ARG A 44 18.43 -8.49 5.01
CA ARG A 44 17.56 -8.53 6.25
C ARG A 44 16.75 -9.85 6.35
N ARG A 45 16.31 -10.20 7.57
CA ARG A 45 15.78 -11.51 8.03
C ARG A 45 14.25 -11.58 8.11
N SER A 46 13.69 -12.75 7.76
CA SER A 46 12.42 -13.40 8.18
C SER A 46 11.07 -12.64 8.03
N PRO A 47 10.06 -13.21 7.34
CA PRO A 47 8.94 -12.47 6.73
C PRO A 47 7.77 -12.10 7.67
N LYS A 48 7.98 -11.96 8.97
CA LYS A 48 6.85 -11.65 9.89
C LYS A 48 6.49 -10.16 9.98
N ASN A 49 7.36 -9.26 9.51
CA ASN A 49 7.09 -7.83 9.54
C ASN A 49 7.75 -7.13 8.35
N GLN A 50 6.98 -6.87 7.29
CA GLN A 50 7.39 -6.13 6.09
C GLN A 50 7.74 -4.66 6.40
N TYR A 51 7.46 -4.17 7.61
CA TYR A 51 7.76 -2.82 8.09
C TYR A 51 8.84 -2.81 9.19
N ALA A 52 9.73 -3.80 9.25
CA ALA A 52 10.80 -3.87 10.24
C ALA A 52 11.82 -2.70 10.19
N GLN A 53 11.62 -1.73 9.29
CA GLN A 53 12.40 -0.49 9.19
C GLN A 53 11.72 0.71 9.89
N LEU A 54 10.45 0.58 10.32
CA LEU A 54 9.73 1.60 11.08
C LEU A 54 9.73 1.21 12.56
N ASP A 55 10.32 2.03 13.43
CA ASP A 55 10.18 1.82 14.87
C ASP A 55 8.71 1.98 15.29
N GLY A 56 8.33 1.37 16.41
CA GLY A 56 6.96 1.33 16.94
C GLY A 56 6.26 2.68 17.18
N ASP A 57 6.97 3.78 16.98
CA ASP A 57 6.50 5.17 17.13
C ASP A 57 6.53 5.98 15.81
N GLY A 58 6.87 5.35 14.67
CA GLY A 58 6.91 6.02 13.35
C GLY A 58 8.08 6.97 13.14
N ARG A 59 9.16 6.85 13.93
CA ARG A 59 10.41 7.62 13.78
C ARG A 59 11.59 6.71 13.40
N LEU A 60 12.61 7.31 12.76
CA LEU A 60 13.81 6.64 12.24
C LEU A 60 14.78 6.25 13.38
N SER A 61 15.04 4.95 13.58
CA SER A 61 16.16 4.46 14.41
C SER A 61 17.48 4.54 13.64
N ALA A 62 18.03 5.74 13.53
CA ALA A 62 19.46 5.92 13.29
C ALA A 62 19.92 7.31 13.78
N THR A 63 19.80 7.57 15.08
CA THR A 63 20.48 8.71 15.68
C THR A 63 21.78 8.24 16.35
N SER A 64 22.90 8.42 15.67
CA SER A 64 24.17 8.71 16.34
C SER A 64 24.37 10.22 16.36
N PRO A 65 24.81 10.83 17.48
CA PRO A 65 24.71 12.26 17.71
C PRO A 65 25.93 12.98 17.14
N PHE A 66 25.79 13.55 15.94
CA PHE A 66 26.58 14.72 15.56
C PHE A 66 25.66 15.74 14.90
N ALA A 67 25.43 16.83 15.63
CA ALA A 67 24.68 17.99 15.20
C ALA A 67 25.40 18.67 14.04
N GLY A 68 24.65 18.99 12.99
CA GLY A 68 25.11 19.77 11.84
C GLY A 68 24.00 19.89 10.81
N GLU A 69 23.16 20.91 10.98
CA GLU A 69 22.31 21.56 9.97
C GLU A 69 21.94 20.77 8.70
N ALA A 70 20.71 20.26 8.64
CA ALA A 70 20.02 20.04 7.36
C ALA A 70 18.51 20.21 7.53
N ARG A 71 18.06 21.47 7.49
CA ARG A 71 16.69 21.80 7.05
C ARG A 71 16.57 21.38 5.58
N ARG A 72 16.13 20.16 5.29
CA ARG A 72 15.65 19.67 3.97
C ARG A 72 15.06 18.25 4.13
N SER A 73 13.79 18.14 4.51
CA SER A 73 13.09 16.83 4.48
C SER A 73 11.57 16.93 4.30
N VAL A 74 11.06 18.02 3.71
CA VAL A 74 9.63 18.18 3.39
C VAL A 74 9.34 17.75 1.93
N ASP A 75 10.36 17.37 1.17
CA ASP A 75 10.24 16.78 -0.18
C ASP A 75 9.85 15.28 -0.11
N SER A 76 9.09 14.91 0.93
CA SER A 76 9.02 13.57 1.51
C SER A 76 7.81 12.79 1.01
N PHE A 77 8.01 11.73 0.21
CA PHE A 77 7.00 10.75 -0.24
C PHE A 77 5.69 11.25 -0.88
N GLU A 78 5.36 12.54 -0.86
CA GLU A 78 4.19 13.13 -1.52
C GLU A 78 4.22 12.84 -3.02
N ASN A 79 5.42 12.85 -3.61
CA ASN A 79 5.60 12.45 -5.00
C ASN A 79 5.24 10.96 -5.23
N VAL A 80 5.56 10.08 -4.28
CA VAL A 80 5.26 8.64 -4.37
C VAL A 80 3.75 8.39 -4.26
N GLU A 81 3.07 9.06 -3.33
CA GLU A 81 1.62 8.97 -3.18
C GLU A 81 0.90 9.51 -4.43
N ARG A 82 1.35 10.65 -4.97
CA ARG A 82 0.82 11.19 -6.23
C ARG A 82 0.96 10.18 -7.37
N ILE A 83 2.13 9.57 -7.57
CA ILE A 83 2.37 8.59 -8.63
C ILE A 83 1.47 7.36 -8.46
N ALA A 84 1.27 6.87 -7.24
CA ALA A 84 0.35 5.77 -6.95
C ALA A 84 -1.10 6.13 -7.30
N ILE A 85 -1.54 7.34 -6.93
CA ILE A 85 -2.88 7.83 -7.23
C ILE A 85 -3.10 8.06 -8.73
N ASP A 86 -2.10 8.59 -9.44
CA ASP A 86 -2.18 8.82 -10.88
C ASP A 86 -2.27 7.48 -11.62
N LEU A 87 -1.52 6.46 -11.19
CA LEU A 87 -1.69 5.10 -11.71
C LEU A 87 -3.11 4.57 -11.46
N GLN A 88 -3.64 4.73 -10.26
CA GLN A 88 -5.02 4.30 -9.94
C GLN A 88 -6.06 4.99 -10.84
N ARG A 89 -5.90 6.28 -11.11
CA ARG A 89 -6.77 7.01 -12.06
C ARG A 89 -6.66 6.44 -13.46
N ASN A 90 -5.44 6.20 -13.94
CA ASN A 90 -5.23 5.64 -15.27
C ASN A 90 -5.85 4.25 -15.41
N ILE A 91 -5.70 3.39 -14.38
CA ILE A 91 -6.38 2.08 -14.31
C ILE A 91 -7.90 2.26 -14.35
N TRP A 92 -8.43 3.25 -13.63
CA TRP A 92 -9.86 3.56 -13.66
C TRP A 92 -10.33 4.03 -15.05
N HIS A 93 -9.60 4.91 -15.72
CA HIS A 93 -9.95 5.35 -17.08
C HIS A 93 -9.91 4.17 -18.07
N GLU A 94 -8.89 3.32 -17.98
CA GLU A 94 -8.70 2.14 -18.83
C GLU A 94 -9.48 0.89 -18.39
N ARG A 95 -10.36 1.01 -17.38
CA ARG A 95 -11.00 -0.15 -16.73
C ARG A 95 -11.75 -1.08 -17.68
N ASN A 96 -12.41 -0.54 -18.71
CA ASN A 96 -13.12 -1.38 -19.68
C ASN A 96 -12.16 -2.24 -20.52
N ARG A 97 -10.94 -1.75 -20.78
CA ARG A 97 -9.89 -2.49 -21.49
C ARG A 97 -9.22 -3.52 -20.56
N LEU A 98 -8.92 -3.13 -19.32
CA LEU A 98 -8.23 -3.97 -18.34
C LEU A 98 -9.10 -5.11 -17.77
N TRP A 99 -10.43 -4.93 -17.78
CA TRP A 99 -11.42 -5.92 -17.39
C TRP A 99 -12.43 -6.20 -18.52
N PRO A 100 -12.03 -6.94 -19.57
CA PRO A 100 -12.90 -7.21 -20.73
C PRO A 100 -14.16 -8.02 -20.35
N ASN A 101 -14.09 -8.79 -19.27
CA ASN A 101 -15.19 -9.62 -18.77
C ASN A 101 -16.10 -8.89 -17.77
N GLY A 102 -15.92 -7.58 -17.59
CA GLY A 102 -16.74 -6.74 -16.71
C GLY A 102 -15.93 -6.04 -15.63
N VAL A 103 -16.14 -4.74 -15.52
CA VAL A 103 -15.49 -3.86 -14.55
C VAL A 103 -15.97 -4.20 -13.12
N PRO A 104 -15.05 -4.33 -12.14
CA PRO A 104 -15.42 -4.53 -10.75
C PRO A 104 -16.35 -3.43 -10.22
N LYS A 105 -17.38 -3.82 -9.47
CA LYS A 105 -18.29 -2.85 -8.82
C LYS A 105 -17.69 -2.21 -7.57
N SER A 106 -16.72 -2.87 -6.94
CA SER A 106 -16.05 -2.37 -5.75
C SER A 106 -14.83 -1.56 -6.15
N ALA A 107 -14.69 -0.35 -5.60
CA ALA A 107 -13.50 0.48 -5.76
C ALA A 107 -12.23 -0.21 -5.23
N MET A 108 -12.34 -1.03 -4.18
CA MET A 108 -11.19 -1.77 -3.63
C MET A 108 -10.69 -2.84 -4.60
N ALA A 109 -11.59 -3.45 -5.39
CA ALA A 109 -11.23 -4.45 -6.39
C ALA A 109 -10.51 -3.84 -7.61
N MET A 110 -10.48 -2.50 -7.72
CA MET A 110 -9.68 -1.80 -8.74
C MET A 110 -8.20 -1.68 -8.33
N LEU A 111 -7.87 -1.92 -7.05
CA LEU A 111 -6.51 -1.85 -6.50
C LEU A 111 -5.75 -3.16 -6.79
N ASP A 112 -5.74 -3.58 -8.04
CA ASP A 112 -5.18 -4.87 -8.49
C ASP A 112 -3.81 -4.65 -9.15
N PRO A 113 -2.70 -5.07 -8.51
CA PRO A 113 -1.36 -4.95 -9.08
C PRO A 113 -1.17 -5.69 -10.41
N SER A 114 -1.93 -6.77 -10.68
CA SER A 114 -1.87 -7.45 -11.97
C SER A 114 -2.40 -6.58 -13.10
N LYS A 115 -3.43 -5.77 -12.81
CA LYS A 115 -4.03 -4.82 -13.76
C LYS A 115 -3.19 -3.57 -13.91
N ALA A 116 -2.55 -3.13 -12.82
CA ALA A 116 -1.50 -2.12 -12.89
C ALA A 116 -0.34 -2.56 -13.79
N SER A 117 0.14 -3.81 -13.63
CA SER A 117 1.19 -4.40 -14.48
C SER A 117 0.76 -4.42 -15.96
N ALA A 118 -0.45 -4.91 -16.24
CA ALA A 118 -1.00 -4.94 -17.59
C ALA A 118 -1.18 -3.55 -18.20
N PHE A 119 -1.58 -2.55 -17.40
CA PHE A 119 -1.65 -1.16 -17.84
C PHE A 119 -0.27 -0.63 -18.27
N LEU A 120 0.78 -0.98 -17.53
CA LEU A 120 2.18 -0.62 -17.84
C LEU A 120 2.80 -1.47 -18.96
N GLY A 121 2.04 -2.41 -19.55
CA GLY A 121 2.51 -3.28 -20.64
C GLY A 121 3.40 -4.43 -20.17
N TYR A 122 3.26 -4.84 -18.90
CA TYR A 122 3.92 -6.01 -18.32
C TYR A 122 2.93 -7.17 -18.17
N GLU A 123 3.40 -8.37 -18.49
CA GLU A 123 2.72 -9.61 -18.13
C GLU A 123 2.84 -9.86 -16.63
N PHE A 124 1.81 -10.43 -16.03
CA PHE A 124 1.77 -10.76 -14.62
C PHE A 124 1.53 -12.27 -14.46
N GLU A 125 2.40 -12.94 -13.70
CA GLU A 125 2.34 -14.38 -13.46
C GLU A 125 2.45 -14.67 -11.96
N VAL A 126 1.58 -15.52 -11.44
CA VAL A 126 1.77 -16.17 -10.14
C VAL A 126 2.41 -17.52 -10.41
N ALA A 127 3.64 -17.73 -9.93
CA ALA A 127 4.41 -18.94 -10.15
C ALA A 127 4.49 -19.78 -8.87
N ASP A 128 4.46 -21.11 -8.98
CA ASP A 128 4.49 -22.04 -7.84
C ASP A 128 5.64 -21.76 -6.87
N THR A 129 6.81 -21.47 -7.41
CA THR A 129 7.98 -20.98 -6.66
C THR A 129 8.84 -20.14 -7.58
N LEU A 130 9.50 -19.13 -7.01
CA LEU A 130 10.55 -18.36 -7.70
C LEU A 130 11.96 -18.86 -7.35
N GLY A 131 12.03 -19.99 -6.66
CA GLY A 131 13.25 -20.59 -6.17
C GLY A 131 13.62 -20.12 -4.77
N VAL A 132 14.57 -20.83 -4.19
CA VAL A 132 15.16 -20.56 -2.87
C VAL A 132 16.57 -20.05 -3.05
N TYR A 133 16.90 -18.97 -2.35
CA TYR A 133 18.28 -18.52 -2.25
C TYR A 133 18.98 -19.29 -1.13
N SER A 134 20.18 -19.81 -1.42
CA SER A 134 21.03 -20.54 -0.48
C SER A 134 22.33 -19.78 -0.21
N ASP A 135 22.30 -18.89 0.78
CA ASP A 135 23.51 -18.48 1.50
C ASP A 135 23.30 -18.84 2.98
N ARG A 136 24.23 -19.59 3.55
CA ARG A 136 24.12 -20.32 4.84
C ARG A 136 23.64 -19.48 6.05
N PRO A 137 23.08 -20.09 7.12
CA PRO A 137 22.26 -21.29 7.14
C PRO A 137 20.78 -20.87 7.14
N GLY A 138 20.20 -20.80 5.94
CA GLY A 138 18.76 -20.59 5.76
C GLY A 138 18.41 -20.55 4.28
N LYS A 139 17.36 -21.25 3.88
CA LYS A 139 16.77 -21.09 2.55
C LYS A 139 15.72 -19.98 2.66
N ILE A 140 15.88 -18.88 1.92
CA ILE A 140 14.88 -17.81 1.83
C ILE A 140 14.22 -17.92 0.46
N ALA A 141 12.89 -18.10 0.45
CA ALA A 141 12.09 -18.11 -0.76
C ALA A 141 11.98 -16.69 -1.33
N VAL A 142 12.11 -16.55 -2.65
CA VAL A 142 11.92 -15.28 -3.35
C VAL A 142 10.43 -15.01 -3.50
N ALA A 143 9.96 -13.84 -3.04
CA ALA A 143 8.54 -13.49 -3.06
C ALA A 143 8.08 -12.86 -4.38
N GLY A 144 8.93 -12.05 -5.01
CA GLY A 144 8.65 -11.35 -6.26
C GLY A 144 9.87 -11.20 -7.15
N GLN A 145 9.64 -11.00 -8.44
CA GLN A 145 10.67 -10.72 -9.42
C GLN A 145 10.13 -9.92 -10.60
N ILE A 146 10.88 -8.90 -11.04
CA ILE A 146 10.65 -8.20 -12.31
C ILE A 146 11.70 -8.62 -13.34
N ASP A 147 11.25 -9.04 -14.51
CA ASP A 147 12.06 -9.16 -15.73
C ASP A 147 11.67 -8.03 -16.71
N ARG A 148 12.48 -6.96 -16.76
CA ARG A 148 12.22 -5.81 -17.63
C ARG A 148 12.44 -6.11 -19.12
N ILE A 149 13.28 -7.10 -19.44
CA ILE A 149 13.56 -7.48 -20.83
C ILE A 149 12.37 -8.23 -21.40
N LYS A 150 11.84 -9.20 -20.64
CA LYS A 150 10.63 -9.95 -21.01
C LYS A 150 9.33 -9.21 -20.73
N ARG A 151 9.41 -8.04 -20.07
CA ARG A 151 8.27 -7.28 -19.56
C ARG A 151 7.33 -8.16 -18.72
N GLN A 152 7.89 -8.80 -17.70
CA GLN A 152 7.18 -9.75 -16.86
C GLN A 152 7.36 -9.42 -15.38
N ILE A 153 6.29 -9.46 -14.60
CA ILE A 153 6.30 -9.49 -13.14
C ILE A 153 5.84 -10.89 -12.72
N ARG A 154 6.62 -11.52 -11.84
CA ARG A 154 6.30 -12.85 -11.29
C ARG A 154 6.23 -12.78 -9.77
N ILE A 155 5.21 -13.40 -9.19
CA ILE A 155 5.00 -13.45 -7.74
C ILE A 155 4.90 -14.91 -7.30
N SER A 156 5.53 -15.25 -6.19
CA SER A 156 5.53 -16.61 -5.67
C SER A 156 4.20 -16.97 -4.99
N ALA A 157 3.64 -18.11 -5.38
CA ALA A 157 2.43 -18.69 -4.79
C ALA A 157 2.67 -19.24 -3.37
N GLU A 158 3.94 -19.33 -2.91
CA GLU A 158 4.31 -19.85 -1.59
C GLU A 158 3.88 -18.93 -0.43
N PHE A 159 3.45 -17.71 -0.73
CA PHE A 159 3.05 -16.71 0.26
C PHE A 159 1.54 -16.50 0.27
N ASP A 160 0.98 -16.06 1.40
CA ASP A 160 -0.44 -15.74 1.49
C ASP A 160 -0.82 -14.53 0.63
N THR A 161 -2.08 -14.46 0.20
CA THR A 161 -2.61 -13.40 -0.68
C THR A 161 -2.20 -11.98 -0.27
N PRO A 162 -2.27 -11.56 1.01
CA PRO A 162 -1.85 -10.21 1.39
C PRO A 162 -0.38 -9.90 1.14
N VAL A 163 0.48 -10.90 1.30
CA VAL A 163 1.92 -10.79 1.01
C VAL A 163 2.12 -10.71 -0.50
N GLN A 164 1.46 -11.57 -1.27
CA GLN A 164 1.52 -11.53 -2.74
C GLN A 164 1.07 -10.17 -3.30
N MET A 165 -0.04 -9.62 -2.78
CA MET A 165 -0.56 -8.31 -3.21
C MET A 165 0.42 -7.18 -2.90
N PHE A 166 0.99 -7.18 -1.69
CA PHE A 166 1.98 -6.18 -1.29
C PHE A 166 3.24 -6.27 -2.16
N THR A 167 3.81 -7.47 -2.32
CA THR A 167 4.98 -7.70 -3.17
C THR A 167 4.69 -7.29 -4.61
N ALA A 168 3.54 -7.65 -5.17
CA ALA A 168 3.16 -7.26 -6.52
C ALA A 168 3.07 -5.74 -6.69
N ALA A 169 2.46 -5.03 -5.74
CA ALA A 169 2.38 -3.58 -5.76
C ALA A 169 3.76 -2.93 -5.60
N HIS A 170 4.63 -3.52 -4.77
CA HIS A 170 6.02 -3.09 -4.60
C HIS A 170 6.79 -3.21 -5.92
N GLU A 171 6.65 -4.33 -6.65
CA GLU A 171 7.28 -4.48 -7.97
C GLU A 171 6.75 -3.44 -8.99
N VAL A 172 5.44 -3.14 -8.98
CA VAL A 172 4.88 -2.06 -9.80
C VAL A 172 5.50 -0.70 -9.41
N GLY A 173 5.75 -0.48 -8.12
CA GLY A 173 6.46 0.71 -7.63
C GLY A 173 7.86 0.84 -8.22
N HIS A 174 8.63 -0.25 -8.26
CA HIS A 174 9.93 -0.29 -8.93
C HIS A 174 9.85 0.04 -10.42
N LEU A 175 8.81 -0.42 -11.11
CA LEU A 175 8.64 -0.09 -12.53
C LEU A 175 8.48 1.41 -12.77
N LEU A 176 7.69 2.08 -11.93
CA LEU A 176 7.31 3.48 -12.11
C LEU A 176 8.30 4.48 -11.53
N LEU A 177 8.76 4.25 -10.31
CA LEU A 177 9.62 5.18 -9.58
C LEU A 177 11.08 5.05 -9.98
N HIS A 178 11.48 3.82 -10.36
CA HIS A 178 12.86 3.46 -10.60
C HIS A 178 13.07 2.86 -12.00
N PRO A 179 12.62 3.52 -13.09
CA PRO A 179 12.69 2.99 -14.44
C PRO A 179 14.13 2.76 -14.93
N HIS A 180 15.10 3.40 -14.29
CA HIS A 180 16.52 3.31 -14.63
C HIS A 180 17.22 2.10 -14.00
N LEU A 181 16.60 1.48 -13.00
CA LEU A 181 17.17 0.32 -12.33
C LEU A 181 16.84 -0.93 -13.14
N ASN A 182 17.73 -1.25 -14.09
CA ASN A 182 17.63 -2.39 -15.00
C ASN A 182 17.87 -3.76 -14.33
N HIS A 183 18.11 -3.79 -13.03
CA HIS A 183 18.35 -5.04 -12.32
C HIS A 183 17.03 -5.79 -12.11
N LEU A 184 17.12 -7.12 -12.25
CA LEU A 184 16.16 -8.05 -11.66
C LEU A 184 16.06 -7.68 -10.18
N HIS A 185 14.98 -7.00 -9.76
CA HIS A 185 14.75 -6.76 -8.35
C HIS A 185 14.44 -8.14 -7.76
N ARG A 186 15.39 -8.61 -6.96
CA ARG A 186 15.34 -9.84 -6.18
C ARG A 186 15.71 -9.40 -4.77
N ASP A 187 14.76 -9.49 -3.84
CA ASP A 187 14.92 -9.06 -2.45
C ASP A 187 16.29 -9.40 -1.84
N ARG A 188 17.16 -8.38 -1.67
CA ARG A 188 18.40 -8.40 -0.85
C ARG A 188 18.77 -6.97 -0.40
N GLY A 189 18.78 -6.67 0.92
CA GLY A 189 19.29 -5.38 1.49
C GLY A 189 20.84 -5.23 1.49
N LEU A 190 21.46 -4.18 2.11
CA LEU A 190 22.78 -3.70 2.74
C LEU A 190 24.28 -3.95 2.29
N ASN A 191 25.21 -2.96 2.13
CA ASN A 191 25.78 -2.00 3.13
C ASN A 191 26.67 -0.89 2.47
N GLY A 192 26.64 0.35 2.99
CA GLY A 192 27.66 1.40 2.78
C GLY A 192 27.27 2.56 1.85
N PHE A 193 26.58 2.27 0.76
CA PHE A 193 25.81 3.24 -0.06
C PHE A 193 24.35 3.34 0.40
N GLY A 194 24.11 2.97 1.67
CA GLY A 194 22.85 2.43 2.20
C GLY A 194 21.65 3.34 2.02
N VAL A 195 21.81 4.65 2.16
CA VAL A 195 20.67 5.59 2.17
C VAL A 195 19.91 5.58 0.83
N ALA A 196 20.60 5.49 -0.32
CA ALA A 196 19.93 5.57 -1.62
C ALA A 196 19.18 4.28 -1.99
N ARG A 197 19.74 3.10 -1.70
CA ARG A 197 19.05 1.82 -1.90
C ARG A 197 17.97 1.58 -0.86
N ASP A 198 18.23 1.93 0.40
CA ASP A 198 17.19 1.90 1.43
C ASP A 198 16.05 2.84 1.02
N ARG A 199 16.36 4.00 0.45
CA ARG A 199 15.35 4.92 -0.09
C ARG A 199 14.58 4.33 -1.29
N VAL A 200 15.24 3.66 -2.23
CA VAL A 200 14.57 3.01 -3.38
C VAL A 200 13.54 1.98 -2.90
N GLU A 201 13.95 1.08 -2.01
CA GLU A 201 13.05 0.05 -1.45
C GLU A 201 11.96 0.67 -0.57
N LEU A 202 12.30 1.68 0.23
CA LEU A 202 11.32 2.44 1.02
C LEU A 202 10.30 3.16 0.13
N GLU A 203 10.72 3.73 -0.99
CA GLU A 203 9.84 4.37 -1.97
C GLU A 203 8.93 3.34 -2.65
N ALA A 204 9.43 2.14 -2.97
CA ALA A 204 8.62 1.04 -3.50
C ALA A 204 7.63 0.48 -2.46
N ASP A 205 8.05 0.31 -1.20
CA ASP A 205 7.16 -0.06 -0.09
C ASP A 205 6.07 0.99 0.15
N LYS A 206 6.44 2.28 0.14
CA LYS A 206 5.50 3.38 0.26
C LYS A 206 4.55 3.43 -0.93
N PHE A 207 5.04 3.20 -2.13
CA PHE A 207 4.19 3.05 -3.30
C PHE A 207 3.17 1.92 -3.12
N ALA A 208 3.61 0.74 -2.66
CA ALA A 208 2.71 -0.38 -2.40
C ALA A 208 1.63 -0.03 -1.38
N VAL A 209 1.99 0.67 -0.30
CA VAL A 209 1.03 1.20 0.68
C VAL A 209 0.04 2.16 0.03
N TYR A 210 0.50 3.19 -0.67
CA TYR A 210 -0.39 4.19 -1.25
C TYR A 210 -1.27 3.63 -2.37
N PHE A 211 -0.74 2.67 -3.13
CA PHE A 211 -1.47 1.98 -4.19
C PHE A 211 -2.56 1.06 -3.61
N LEU A 212 -2.25 0.25 -2.60
CA LEU A 212 -3.21 -0.69 -2.01
C LEU A 212 -4.13 -0.05 -0.98
N LEU A 213 -3.70 1.04 -0.35
CA LEU A 213 -4.41 1.73 0.74
C LEU A 213 -4.53 3.24 0.46
N PRO A 214 -5.19 3.64 -0.64
CA PRO A 214 -5.39 5.06 -0.95
C PRO A 214 -6.24 5.71 0.14
N GLU A 215 -5.80 6.89 0.60
CA GLU A 215 -6.37 7.59 1.76
C GLU A 215 -7.90 7.64 1.73
N LYS A 216 -8.48 7.97 0.58
CA LYS A 216 -9.93 8.10 0.44
C LYS A 216 -10.70 6.83 0.70
N LEU A 217 -10.21 5.71 0.20
CA LEU A 217 -10.88 4.44 0.40
C LEU A 217 -10.71 3.99 1.85
N VAL A 218 -9.52 4.17 2.42
CA VAL A 218 -9.24 3.83 3.82
C VAL A 218 -10.13 4.63 4.76
N ARG A 219 -10.21 5.96 4.60
CA ARG A 219 -11.07 6.82 5.43
C ARG A 219 -12.55 6.48 5.28
N LYS A 220 -13.02 6.23 4.04
CA LYS A 220 -14.41 5.86 3.78
C LYS A 220 -14.78 4.54 4.45
N GLU A 221 -13.91 3.54 4.35
CA GLU A 221 -14.13 2.26 5.02
C GLU A 221 -14.08 2.42 6.54
N PHE A 222 -13.12 3.18 7.06
CA PHE A 222 -12.99 3.46 8.49
C PHE A 222 -14.23 4.14 9.06
N GLU A 223 -14.75 5.16 8.39
CA GLU A 223 -15.98 5.84 8.77
C GLU A 223 -17.19 4.90 8.73
N SER A 224 -17.27 4.03 7.72
CA SER A 224 -18.33 3.02 7.63
C SER A 224 -18.25 1.97 8.74
N SER A 225 -17.05 1.59 9.19
CA SER A 225 -16.84 0.57 10.22
C SER A 225 -17.00 1.12 11.64
N PHE A 226 -16.45 2.31 11.90
CA PHE A 226 -16.34 2.86 13.26
C PHE A 226 -17.23 4.08 13.50
N ILE A 227 -18.01 4.51 12.51
CA ILE A 227 -18.99 5.61 12.61
C ILE A 227 -18.30 6.91 13.07
N THR A 228 -17.02 7.07 12.70
CA THR A 228 -16.20 8.24 13.03
C THR A 228 -15.12 8.44 11.98
N ASN A 229 -14.67 9.68 11.81
CA ASN A 229 -13.57 10.03 10.91
C ASN A 229 -12.18 9.90 11.58
N ALA A 230 -12.13 9.85 12.91
CA ALA A 230 -10.95 9.62 13.72
C ALA A 230 -11.35 8.93 15.03
N PHE A 231 -10.56 7.95 15.47
CA PHE A 231 -10.87 7.16 16.65
C PHE A 231 -10.08 7.66 17.85
N PHE A 232 -10.80 7.99 18.92
CA PHE A 232 -10.23 8.30 20.22
C PHE A 232 -10.65 7.23 21.20
N LEU A 233 -9.71 6.72 22.00
CA LEU A 233 -10.02 5.74 23.03
C LEU A 233 -10.67 6.45 24.23
N THR A 234 -11.99 6.32 24.35
CA THR A 234 -12.82 6.75 25.49
C THR A 234 -13.51 5.54 26.10
N GLU A 235 -14.27 5.72 27.18
CA GLU A 235 -15.01 4.62 27.77
C GLU A 235 -16.10 4.08 26.82
N GLU A 236 -16.79 4.97 26.12
CA GLU A 236 -17.82 4.65 25.16
C GLU A 236 -17.25 3.91 23.94
N THR A 237 -16.14 4.40 23.38
CA THR A 237 -15.54 3.76 22.20
C THR A 237 -14.87 2.44 22.55
N ALA A 238 -14.32 2.30 23.76
CA ALA A 238 -13.80 1.03 24.26
C ALA A 238 -14.91 -0.01 24.46
N TYR A 239 -16.04 0.40 25.06
CA TYR A 239 -17.21 -0.46 25.20
C TYR A 239 -17.80 -0.87 23.84
N ALA A 240 -17.93 0.08 22.91
CA ALA A 240 -18.43 -0.19 21.56
C ALA A 240 -17.51 -1.17 20.78
N LEU A 241 -16.20 -1.09 20.98
CA LEU A 241 -15.22 -1.91 20.28
C LEU A 241 -15.09 -3.32 20.85
N LEU A 242 -15.21 -3.48 22.17
CA LEU A 242 -14.82 -4.70 22.88
C LEU A 242 -15.90 -5.29 23.79
N GLY A 243 -17.00 -4.57 24.04
CA GLY A 243 -18.07 -4.97 24.95
C GLY A 243 -17.66 -5.04 26.42
N LYS A 244 -16.55 -4.38 26.82
CA LYS A 244 -16.07 -4.34 28.21
C LYS A 244 -15.80 -2.89 28.67
N PRO A 245 -15.60 -2.63 29.97
CA PRO A 245 -15.37 -1.29 30.50
C PRO A 245 -13.92 -0.78 30.34
N SER A 246 -13.76 0.55 30.24
CA SER A 246 -12.50 1.29 29.97
C SER A 246 -11.27 0.83 30.79
N HIS A 247 -11.46 0.54 32.08
CA HIS A 247 -10.39 0.20 33.03
C HIS A 247 -9.73 -1.18 32.79
N GLU A 248 -10.42 -2.11 32.11
CA GLU A 248 -9.82 -3.38 31.69
C GLU A 248 -8.87 -3.21 30.49
N PHE A 249 -8.90 -2.05 29.80
CA PHE A 249 -8.18 -1.85 28.54
C PHE A 249 -6.88 -1.08 28.62
N GLY A 250 -6.65 -0.29 29.67
CA GLY A 250 -5.40 0.47 29.83
C GLY A 250 -4.14 -0.41 29.71
N LYS A 251 -4.27 -1.72 30.02
CA LYS A 251 -3.21 -2.72 29.85
C LYS A 251 -3.19 -3.39 28.46
N LEU A 252 -4.32 -3.49 27.78
CA LEU A 252 -4.47 -4.21 26.49
C LEU A 252 -4.13 -3.33 25.27
N LEU A 253 -4.49 -2.04 25.29
CA LEU A 253 -4.30 -1.10 24.19
C LEU A 253 -3.33 0.04 24.54
N GLY A 254 -2.44 -0.19 25.51
CA GLY A 254 -1.58 0.83 26.14
C GLY A 254 -0.56 1.55 25.24
N ASN A 255 -0.59 1.34 23.92
CA ASN A 255 0.11 2.20 22.97
C ASN A 255 -0.67 2.29 21.65
N ARG A 256 -0.40 3.36 20.89
CA ARG A 256 -1.04 3.67 19.61
C ARG A 256 -1.03 2.47 18.67
N ARG A 257 0.12 1.81 18.50
CA ARG A 257 0.27 0.63 17.62
C ARG A 257 -0.63 -0.55 17.99
N LYS A 258 -0.84 -0.83 19.27
CA LYS A 258 -1.77 -1.88 19.70
C LYS A 258 -3.21 -1.51 19.36
N LEU A 259 -3.61 -0.26 19.58
CA LEU A 259 -4.92 0.25 19.18
C LEU A 259 -5.11 0.17 17.66
N SER A 260 -4.14 0.63 16.88
CA SER A 260 -4.17 0.56 15.41
C SER A 260 -4.30 -0.86 14.89
N ARG A 261 -3.55 -1.82 15.46
CA ARG A 261 -3.67 -3.26 15.12
C ARG A 261 -5.04 -3.82 15.46
N TYR A 262 -5.61 -3.39 16.59
CA TYR A 262 -6.94 -3.82 16.99
C TYR A 262 -7.98 -3.30 16.00
N LEU A 263 -7.98 -2.00 15.71
CA LEU A 263 -8.90 -1.40 14.73
C LEU A 263 -8.73 -2.02 13.33
N ALA A 264 -7.50 -2.23 12.88
CA ALA A 264 -7.20 -2.86 11.60
C ALA A 264 -7.77 -4.30 11.46
N SER A 265 -7.87 -5.04 12.56
CA SER A 265 -8.36 -6.43 12.62
C SER A 265 -9.76 -6.58 13.20
N ALA A 266 -10.39 -5.49 13.66
CA ALA A 266 -11.73 -5.51 14.24
C ALA A 266 -12.76 -5.99 13.23
N LYS A 267 -13.70 -6.82 13.68
CA LYS A 267 -14.81 -7.36 12.87
C LYS A 267 -16.17 -6.87 13.33
N SER A 268 -16.18 -6.04 14.37
CA SER A 268 -17.39 -5.43 14.88
C SER A 268 -17.08 -4.13 15.60
N TYR A 269 -18.08 -3.27 15.65
CA TYR A 269 -18.09 -2.05 16.44
C TYR A 269 -19.53 -1.68 16.74
N ASN A 270 -19.83 -1.34 18.00
CA ASN A 270 -21.16 -0.98 18.47
C ASN A 270 -22.25 -2.01 18.11
N GLY A 271 -21.91 -3.30 18.20
CA GLY A 271 -22.81 -4.41 17.85
C GLY A 271 -23.04 -4.64 16.35
N LEU A 272 -22.47 -3.81 15.47
CA LEU A 272 -22.49 -4.01 14.02
C LEU A 272 -21.32 -4.88 13.60
N ASN A 273 -21.56 -5.93 12.82
CA ASN A 273 -20.53 -6.81 12.28
C ASN A 273 -20.11 -6.36 10.88
N PHE A 274 -18.82 -6.44 10.58
CA PHE A 274 -18.22 -6.14 9.28
C PHE A 274 -16.96 -6.97 9.05
N TYR A 275 -16.49 -7.02 7.81
CA TYR A 275 -15.15 -7.55 7.51
C TYR A 275 -14.11 -6.57 8.01
N SER A 276 -13.02 -7.08 8.58
CA SER A 276 -11.95 -6.20 9.04
C SER A 276 -11.36 -5.39 7.89
N MET A 277 -10.82 -4.22 8.21
CA MET A 277 -10.19 -3.37 7.19
C MET A 277 -9.03 -4.09 6.50
N ALA A 278 -8.23 -4.86 7.25
CA ALA A 278 -7.16 -5.67 6.66
C ALA A 278 -7.69 -6.68 5.63
N GLU A 279 -8.80 -7.38 5.92
CA GLU A 279 -9.45 -8.30 4.99
C GLU A 279 -10.03 -7.58 3.77
N ARG A 280 -10.67 -6.42 3.97
CA ARG A 280 -11.31 -5.62 2.90
C ARG A 280 -10.32 -5.13 1.86
N PHE A 281 -9.13 -4.73 2.30
CA PHE A 281 -8.06 -4.27 1.42
C PHE A 281 -7.07 -5.37 1.01
N SER A 282 -7.27 -6.61 1.47
CA SER A 282 -6.35 -7.73 1.22
C SER A 282 -4.90 -7.40 1.58
N VAL A 283 -4.70 -6.78 2.74
CA VAL A 283 -3.37 -6.45 3.30
C VAL A 283 -3.19 -7.09 4.68
N THR A 284 -1.97 -7.09 5.20
CA THR A 284 -1.75 -7.56 6.58
C THR A 284 -2.34 -6.57 7.59
N VAL A 285 -2.65 -7.06 8.80
CA VAL A 285 -3.09 -6.21 9.93
C VAL A 285 -2.04 -5.14 10.25
N GLU A 286 -0.75 -5.48 10.14
CA GLU A 286 0.34 -4.53 10.39
C GLU A 286 0.35 -3.39 9.36
N THR A 287 0.23 -3.72 8.08
CA THR A 287 0.17 -2.75 6.97
C THR A 287 -0.98 -1.77 7.16
N MET A 288 -2.18 -2.29 7.47
CA MET A 288 -3.35 -1.44 7.73
C MET A 288 -3.14 -0.58 8.97
N ALA A 289 -2.66 -1.15 10.09
CA ALA A 289 -2.42 -0.42 11.33
C ALA A 289 -1.48 0.78 11.13
N ILE A 290 -0.37 0.58 10.40
CA ILE A 290 0.58 1.66 10.07
C ILE A 290 -0.11 2.73 9.22
N ARG A 291 -0.91 2.34 8.21
CA ARG A 291 -1.61 3.31 7.37
C ARG A 291 -2.64 4.12 8.16
N LEU A 292 -3.36 3.51 9.11
CA LEU A 292 -4.27 4.24 10.01
C LEU A 292 -3.52 5.32 10.81
N GLU A 293 -2.30 5.01 11.29
CA GLU A 293 -1.45 5.95 12.02
C GLU A 293 -0.95 7.10 11.12
N GLU A 294 -0.50 6.78 9.91
CA GLU A 294 -0.03 7.75 8.92
C GLU A 294 -1.12 8.76 8.52
N LEU A 295 -2.37 8.29 8.41
CA LEU A 295 -3.52 9.13 8.10
C LEU A 295 -4.02 9.96 9.28
N GLY A 296 -3.47 9.74 10.49
CA GLY A 296 -3.86 10.45 11.70
C GLY A 296 -5.30 10.16 12.15
N ILE A 297 -5.85 8.97 11.82
CA ILE A 297 -7.22 8.58 12.18
C ILE A 297 -7.30 7.70 13.43
N VAL A 298 -6.15 7.44 14.07
CA VAL A 298 -5.97 6.73 15.36
C VAL A 298 -4.88 7.41 16.17
#